data_AF-A0A7C7CKQ8-F1
#
_entry.id   AF-A0A7C7CKQ8-F1
#
_cell.length_a   1.000
_cell.length_b   1.000
_cell.length_c   1.000
_cell.angle_alpha   90.00
_cell.angle_beta   90.00
_cell.angle_gamma   90.00
#
_symmetry.space_group_name_H-M   'P 1'
#
loop_
_entity.id
_entity.type
_entity.pdbx_description
1 polymer ?
#
loop_
_entity_poly.entity_id
_entity_poly.type
_entity_poly.pdbx_seq_one_letter_code
_entity_poly.pdbx_strand_id
1 'polypeptide(L)'
;MKKIFNIIVVVTGLFIVSCDDRQPANSDENEATTSGAYKISVTAQSYGFDSNNNAVAVGEDIQGPLVTTYIIAVLLDSLDQPQKDEMITFSAKVSGSDIGRFDTSTPKTNNDGLAVVQFSDGNVAAFDNGTTPTYEGVEVTALYTKGGTDFEASVRFGVFDTSAVELWPYQLNLSTNTNAIKLDDGITKAELSARINSRQYGNPISNVE
;
A
#
# COMPACT_ATOMS: atom_id res chain seq x y z
N MET A 1 19.56 38.31 -74.04
CA MET A 1 18.53 37.57 -73.27
C MET A 1 19.17 37.03 -72.01
N LYS A 2 18.89 37.61 -70.83
CA LYS A 2 19.38 37.15 -69.52
C LYS A 2 18.47 36.03 -69.01
N LYS A 3 19.02 34.86 -68.70
CA LYS A 3 18.31 33.78 -67.99
C LYS A 3 18.61 33.91 -66.50
N ILE A 4 17.57 34.11 -65.70
CA ILE A 4 17.63 34.14 -64.23
C ILE A 4 17.39 32.70 -63.77
N PHE A 5 18.35 32.13 -63.02
CA PHE A 5 18.24 30.81 -62.43
C PHE A 5 17.71 30.97 -61.01
N ASN A 6 16.48 30.48 -60.75
CA ASN A 6 15.90 30.43 -59.41
C ASN A 6 16.55 29.27 -58.63
N ILE A 7 17.24 29.58 -57.54
CA ILE A 7 17.73 28.58 -56.57
C ILE A 7 16.67 28.46 -55.48
N ILE A 8 16.03 27.29 -55.41
CA ILE A 8 15.18 26.89 -54.28
C ILE A 8 16.11 26.28 -53.22
N VAL A 9 16.27 26.96 -52.09
CA VAL A 9 16.95 26.43 -50.91
C VAL A 9 15.94 25.63 -50.11
N VAL A 10 16.09 24.31 -50.11
CA VAL A 10 15.35 23.40 -49.22
C VAL A 10 16.05 23.42 -47.87
N VAL A 11 15.43 24.06 -46.88
CA VAL A 11 15.87 24.03 -45.48
C VAL A 11 15.46 22.67 -44.91
N THR A 12 16.39 21.74 -44.82
CA THR A 12 16.27 20.52 -44.02
C THR A 12 16.18 20.91 -42.54
N GLY A 13 15.01 20.71 -41.93
CA GLY A 13 14.81 20.86 -40.50
C GLY A 13 15.68 19.86 -39.73
N LEU A 14 16.61 20.38 -38.92
CA LEU A 14 17.25 19.59 -37.87
C LEU A 14 16.18 19.16 -36.87
N PHE A 15 15.88 17.86 -36.85
CA PHE A 15 15.26 17.23 -35.71
C PHE A 15 16.26 17.28 -34.54
N ILE A 16 16.09 18.26 -33.66
CA ILE A 16 16.69 18.22 -32.32
C ILE A 16 15.96 17.15 -31.53
N VAL A 17 16.44 15.91 -31.64
CA VAL A 17 16.19 14.89 -30.62
C VAL A 17 16.97 15.36 -29.40
N SER A 18 16.34 16.11 -28.49
CA SER A 18 16.94 16.29 -27.17
C SER A 18 16.85 14.95 -26.47
N CYS A 19 17.98 14.25 -26.39
CA CYS A 19 18.10 13.20 -25.39
C CYS A 19 17.79 13.82 -24.03
N ASP A 20 16.96 13.13 -23.24
CA ASP A 20 16.71 13.51 -21.85
C ASP A 20 18.00 13.27 -21.07
N ASP A 21 18.79 14.33 -20.83
CA ASP A 21 20.07 14.26 -20.11
C ASP A 21 19.90 14.11 -18.59
N ARG A 22 18.68 13.89 -18.09
CA ARG A 22 18.46 13.59 -16.68
C ARG A 22 19.10 12.25 -16.34
N GLN A 23 20.17 12.29 -15.55
CA GLN A 23 20.71 11.11 -14.91
C GLN A 23 19.62 10.54 -13.98
N PRO A 24 19.37 9.22 -14.00
CA PRO A 24 18.52 8.59 -13.00
C PRO A 24 19.06 8.92 -11.60
N ALA A 25 18.16 9.15 -10.64
CA ALA A 25 18.60 9.29 -9.25
C ALA A 25 19.37 8.04 -8.84
N ASN A 26 20.43 8.21 -8.06
CA ASN A 26 21.25 7.10 -7.57
C ASN A 26 21.85 6.21 -8.68
N SER A 27 22.11 6.78 -9.85
CA SER A 27 22.80 6.07 -10.95
C SER A 27 24.29 5.87 -10.68
N ASP A 28 24.90 6.67 -9.78
CA ASP A 28 26.22 6.41 -9.22
C ASP A 28 26.11 5.36 -8.10
N GLU A 29 26.91 4.29 -8.19
CA GLU A 29 26.96 3.22 -7.20
C GLU A 29 27.24 3.74 -5.78
N ASN A 30 28.01 4.83 -5.63
CA ASN A 30 28.30 5.41 -4.33
C ASN A 30 27.08 6.14 -3.74
N GLU A 31 26.27 6.80 -4.58
CA GLU A 31 25.06 7.48 -4.13
C GLU A 31 23.94 6.48 -3.80
N ALA A 32 23.86 5.37 -4.55
CA ALA A 32 22.89 4.29 -4.36
C ALA A 32 23.04 3.51 -3.04
N THR A 33 24.15 3.67 -2.34
CA THR A 33 24.39 3.01 -1.04
C THR A 33 24.23 3.95 0.15
N THR A 34 23.87 5.21 -0.08
CA THR A 34 23.58 6.14 1.01
C THR A 34 22.22 5.86 1.62
N SER A 35 22.04 6.07 2.93
CA SER A 35 20.78 5.78 3.64
C SER A 35 19.58 6.60 3.15
N GLY A 36 19.80 7.66 2.37
CA GLY A 36 18.75 8.48 1.74
C GLY A 36 18.50 8.15 0.27
N ALA A 37 19.20 7.16 -0.29
CA ALA A 37 19.08 6.80 -1.71
C ALA A 37 17.68 6.30 -2.03
N TYR A 38 17.10 5.47 -1.16
CA TYR A 38 15.80 4.85 -1.40
C TYR A 38 14.84 5.11 -0.26
N LYS A 39 13.55 5.14 -0.61
CA LYS A 39 12.42 5.23 0.31
C LYS A 39 11.60 3.97 0.12
N ILE A 40 11.48 3.18 1.18
CA ILE A 40 10.56 2.04 1.21
C ILE A 40 9.40 2.36 2.15
N SER A 41 8.20 1.99 1.75
CA SER A 41 7.00 2.01 2.62
C SER A 41 6.29 0.67 2.49
N VAL A 42 5.57 0.27 3.53
CA VAL A 42 4.82 -0.99 3.55
C VAL A 42 3.44 -0.78 4.15
N THR A 43 2.45 -1.46 3.58
CA THR A 43 1.07 -1.48 4.02
C THR A 43 0.53 -2.91 4.05
N ALA A 44 -0.51 -3.13 4.85
CA ALA A 44 -1.21 -4.40 4.94
C ALA A 44 -2.70 -4.16 4.70
N GLN A 45 -3.33 -5.02 3.91
CA GLN A 45 -4.76 -5.00 3.64
C GLN A 45 -5.30 -6.43 3.62
N SER A 46 -6.27 -6.71 4.47
CA SER A 46 -6.92 -8.02 4.53
C SER A 46 -8.02 -8.15 3.47
N TYR A 47 -8.15 -9.34 2.90
CA TYR A 47 -9.16 -9.66 1.88
C TYR A 47 -9.86 -10.97 2.22
N GLY A 48 -11.19 -10.94 2.21
CA GLY A 48 -12.01 -12.14 2.08
C GLY A 48 -12.24 -12.49 0.62
N PHE A 49 -12.86 -13.64 0.34
CA PHE A 49 -13.20 -14.05 -1.01
C PHE A 49 -14.71 -14.30 -1.12
N ASP A 50 -15.33 -13.73 -2.15
CA ASP A 50 -16.75 -13.96 -2.46
C ASP A 50 -16.97 -15.38 -3.03
N SER A 51 -18.23 -15.74 -3.30
CA SER A 51 -18.58 -17.05 -3.87
C SER A 51 -17.97 -17.33 -5.25
N ASN A 52 -17.49 -16.30 -5.95
CA ASN A 52 -16.83 -16.39 -7.24
C ASN A 52 -15.30 -16.32 -7.12
N ASN A 53 -14.76 -16.34 -5.90
CA ASN A 53 -13.34 -16.22 -5.58
C ASN A 53 -12.72 -14.87 -5.98
N ASN A 54 -13.52 -13.80 -6.02
CA ASN A 54 -13.02 -12.43 -6.11
C ASN A 54 -12.59 -11.95 -4.73
N ALA A 55 -11.41 -11.33 -4.65
CA ALA A 55 -10.94 -10.69 -3.42
C ALA A 55 -11.82 -9.48 -3.09
N VAL A 56 -12.31 -9.42 -1.86
CA VAL A 56 -13.10 -8.32 -1.30
C VAL A 56 -12.36 -7.79 -0.09
N ALA A 57 -12.04 -6.49 -0.10
CA ALA A 57 -11.32 -5.87 1.02
C ALA A 57 -12.16 -5.98 2.30
N VAL A 58 -11.55 -6.45 3.37
CA VAL A 58 -12.15 -6.54 4.71
C VAL A 58 -11.29 -5.79 5.72
N GLY A 59 -11.85 -5.47 6.88
CA GLY A 59 -11.13 -4.70 7.89
C GLY A 59 -10.03 -5.49 8.60
N GLU A 60 -10.34 -6.70 9.05
CA GLU A 60 -9.49 -7.48 9.95
C GLU A 60 -9.19 -8.86 9.37
N ASP A 61 -8.03 -9.41 9.74
CA ASP A 61 -7.67 -10.79 9.48
C ASP A 61 -8.22 -11.70 10.58
N ILE A 62 -8.77 -12.85 10.19
CA ILE A 62 -9.36 -13.81 11.12
C ILE A 62 -8.59 -15.11 10.99
N GLN A 63 -8.24 -15.70 12.12
CA GLN A 63 -7.55 -16.98 12.17
C GLN A 63 -8.25 -18.01 11.27
N GLY A 64 -7.47 -18.58 10.35
CA GLY A 64 -7.94 -19.59 9.41
C GLY A 64 -7.99 -19.10 7.95
N PRO A 65 -8.55 -19.89 7.03
CA PRO A 65 -8.34 -19.69 5.60
C PRO A 65 -9.29 -18.67 4.95
N LEU A 66 -10.15 -18.01 5.73
CA LEU A 66 -11.23 -17.18 5.17
C LEU A 66 -10.75 -15.79 4.74
N VAL A 67 -9.66 -15.31 5.36
CA VAL A 67 -9.09 -14.01 5.10
C VAL A 67 -7.60 -14.19 4.79
N THR A 68 -7.14 -13.46 3.78
CA THR A 68 -5.73 -13.39 3.41
C THR A 68 -5.27 -11.94 3.53
N THR A 69 -4.15 -11.70 4.20
CA THR A 69 -3.58 -10.35 4.30
C THR A 69 -2.56 -10.12 3.19
N TYR A 70 -2.82 -9.12 2.34
CA TYR A 70 -1.88 -8.69 1.31
C TYR A 70 -0.93 -7.68 1.93
N ILE A 71 0.38 -7.94 1.79
CA ILE A 71 1.42 -7.00 2.18
C ILE A 71 1.95 -6.34 0.91
N ILE A 72 1.95 -5.01 0.89
CA ILE A 72 2.33 -4.21 -0.27
C ILE A 72 3.48 -3.30 0.14
N ALA A 73 4.66 -3.54 -0.42
CA ALA A 73 5.79 -2.63 -0.31
C ALA A 73 5.89 -1.74 -1.57
N VAL A 74 6.24 -0.47 -1.36
CA VAL A 74 6.54 0.49 -2.42
C VAL A 74 7.98 0.95 -2.28
N LEU A 75 8.78 0.77 -3.33
CA LEU A 75 10.17 1.22 -3.39
C LEU A 75 10.31 2.39 -4.36
N LEU A 76 10.74 3.53 -3.82
CA LEU A 76 11.04 4.74 -4.56
C LEU A 76 12.52 5.13 -4.39
N ASP A 77 13.07 5.88 -5.33
CA ASP A 77 14.35 6.56 -5.14
C ASP A 77 14.20 7.89 -4.37
N SER A 78 15.31 8.60 -4.23
CA SER A 78 15.39 9.89 -3.55
C SER A 78 14.56 10.99 -4.23
N LEU A 79 14.24 10.84 -5.52
CA LEU A 79 13.39 11.73 -6.33
C LEU A 79 11.94 11.22 -6.49
N ASP A 80 11.54 10.28 -5.63
CA ASP A 80 10.19 9.70 -5.62
C ASP A 80 9.81 8.97 -6.92
N GLN A 81 10.81 8.47 -7.68
CA GLN A 81 10.56 7.63 -8.85
C GLN A 81 10.50 6.14 -8.47
N PRO A 82 9.54 5.39 -9.03
CA PRO A 82 9.40 3.96 -8.75
C PRO A 82 10.58 3.14 -9.26
N GLN A 83 11.07 2.22 -8.43
CA GLN A 83 12.19 1.35 -8.77
C GLN A 83 11.69 -0.03 -9.18
N LYS A 84 11.90 -0.40 -10.45
CA LYS A 84 11.43 -1.65 -11.05
C LYS A 84 12.45 -2.78 -10.92
N ASP A 85 11.96 -4.02 -10.84
CA ASP A 85 12.72 -5.27 -10.91
C ASP A 85 13.70 -5.48 -9.74
N GLU A 86 13.55 -4.69 -8.67
CA GLU A 86 14.31 -4.80 -7.44
C GLU A 86 13.67 -5.82 -6.50
N MET A 87 14.49 -6.60 -5.79
CA MET A 87 14.01 -7.64 -4.88
C MET A 87 13.71 -7.07 -3.49
N ILE A 88 12.50 -7.30 -2.99
CA ILE A 88 12.10 -6.95 -1.63
C ILE A 88 11.96 -8.22 -0.81
N THR A 89 12.65 -8.31 0.32
CA THR A 89 12.54 -9.45 1.25
C THR A 89 11.51 -9.15 2.32
N PHE A 90 10.53 -10.04 2.50
CA PHE A 90 9.52 -9.95 3.55
C PHE A 90 9.81 -10.94 4.68
N SER A 91 9.62 -10.50 5.92
CA SER A 91 9.60 -11.35 7.11
C SER A 91 8.43 -10.97 8.01
N ALA A 92 7.84 -11.94 8.71
CA ALA A 92 6.70 -11.73 9.62
C ALA A 92 7.04 -12.31 10.98
N LYS A 93 6.82 -11.53 12.05
CA LYS A 93 7.13 -11.93 13.42
C LYS A 93 6.02 -11.56 14.39
N VAL A 94 5.93 -12.35 15.45
CA VAL A 94 5.16 -12.06 16.68
C VAL A 94 6.11 -12.24 17.86
N SER A 95 6.27 -11.19 18.65
CA SER A 95 7.21 -11.17 19.80
C SER A 95 8.61 -11.69 19.45
N GLY A 96 9.09 -11.37 18.24
CA GLY A 96 10.42 -11.76 17.73
C GLY A 96 10.53 -13.18 17.15
N SER A 97 9.47 -13.99 17.20
CA SER A 97 9.41 -15.32 16.59
C SER A 97 8.70 -15.27 15.24
N ASP A 98 9.16 -16.05 14.27
CA ASP A 98 8.54 -16.09 12.94
C ASP A 98 7.10 -16.63 13.01
N ILE A 99 6.20 -16.04 12.20
CA ILE A 99 4.80 -16.46 12.09
C ILE A 99 4.37 -16.57 10.63
N GLY A 100 3.42 -17.45 10.37
CA GLY A 100 2.74 -17.54 9.09
C GLY A 100 3.68 -17.88 7.92
N ARG A 101 3.23 -17.58 6.71
CA ARG A 101 4.00 -17.80 5.48
C ARG A 101 3.55 -16.84 4.39
N PHE A 102 4.51 -16.40 3.58
CA PHE A 102 4.24 -15.70 2.33
C PHE A 102 4.14 -16.67 1.14
N ASP A 103 3.33 -16.32 0.13
CA ASP A 103 3.34 -17.00 -1.17
C ASP A 103 4.71 -16.93 -1.85
N THR A 104 5.40 -15.79 -1.73
CA THR A 104 6.82 -15.60 -2.02
C THR A 104 7.46 -14.67 -1.01
N SER A 105 8.63 -15.02 -0.49
CA SER A 105 9.34 -14.18 0.49
C SER A 105 10.16 -13.06 -0.16
N THR A 106 10.41 -13.14 -1.47
CA THR A 106 11.31 -12.22 -2.19
C THR A 106 10.76 -11.80 -3.57
N PRO A 107 9.54 -11.21 -3.65
CA PRO A 107 9.03 -10.69 -4.92
C PRO A 107 9.91 -9.58 -5.49
N LYS A 108 9.78 -9.37 -6.80
CA LYS A 108 10.34 -8.21 -7.50
C LYS A 108 9.31 -7.09 -7.59
N THR A 109 9.78 -5.85 -7.53
CA THR A 109 8.96 -4.68 -7.78
C THR A 109 8.52 -4.60 -9.25
N ASN A 110 7.28 -4.17 -9.50
CA ASN A 110 6.77 -3.90 -10.84
C ASN A 110 7.17 -2.49 -11.35
N ASN A 111 6.60 -2.04 -12.48
CA ASN A 111 6.89 -0.72 -13.05
C ASN A 111 6.53 0.45 -12.12
N ASP A 112 5.63 0.23 -11.16
CA ASP A 112 5.17 1.23 -10.20
C ASP A 112 5.94 1.13 -8.86
N GLY A 113 7.02 0.33 -8.81
CA GLY A 113 7.81 0.12 -7.60
C GLY A 113 7.13 -0.78 -6.57
N LEU A 114 6.05 -1.48 -6.95
CA LEU A 114 5.25 -2.29 -6.04
C LEU A 114 5.74 -3.73 -5.98
N ALA A 115 6.00 -4.23 -4.78
CA ALA A 115 6.18 -5.64 -4.47
C ALA A 115 5.04 -6.11 -3.56
N VAL A 116 4.29 -7.11 -4.00
CA VAL A 116 3.08 -7.58 -3.33
C VAL A 116 3.22 -9.06 -2.99
N VAL A 117 2.87 -9.43 -1.75
CA VAL A 117 2.84 -10.81 -1.27
C VAL A 117 1.54 -11.08 -0.54
N GLN A 118 1.11 -12.34 -0.55
CA GLN A 118 0.02 -12.83 0.28
C GLN A 118 0.58 -13.46 1.54
N PHE A 119 0.18 -12.95 2.70
CA PHE A 119 0.46 -13.52 4.00
C PHE A 119 -0.67 -14.47 4.41
N SER A 120 -0.31 -15.71 4.74
CA SER A 120 -1.16 -16.67 5.43
C SER A 120 -0.71 -16.79 6.88
N ASP A 121 -1.64 -16.63 7.82
CA ASP A 121 -1.42 -16.76 9.26
C ASP A 121 -1.15 -18.21 9.70
N GLY A 122 -1.38 -19.20 8.82
CA GLY A 122 -1.18 -20.61 9.13
C GLY A 122 -2.18 -21.16 10.17
N ASN A 123 -3.35 -20.53 10.30
CA ASN A 123 -4.35 -20.79 11.33
C ASN A 123 -3.83 -20.49 12.74
N VAL A 124 -3.04 -19.42 12.89
CA VAL A 124 -2.49 -18.95 14.17
C VAL A 124 -2.94 -17.51 14.43
N ALA A 125 -3.68 -17.31 15.51
CA ALA A 125 -4.05 -15.96 15.95
C ALA A 125 -2.85 -15.22 16.54
N ALA A 126 -2.77 -13.93 16.24
CA ALA A 126 -1.77 -13.00 16.74
C ALA A 126 -2.34 -11.58 16.64
N PHE A 127 -2.91 -11.10 17.73
CA PHE A 127 -3.51 -9.77 17.81
C PHE A 127 -3.00 -9.03 19.03
N ASP A 128 -2.91 -7.71 18.91
CA ASP A 128 -2.44 -6.83 19.97
C ASP A 128 -3.52 -6.62 21.02
N ASN A 129 -3.22 -6.96 22.27
CA ASN A 129 -4.09 -6.68 23.39
C ASN A 129 -3.70 -5.33 24.01
N GLY A 130 -4.45 -4.28 23.71
CA GLY A 130 -4.17 -2.92 24.21
C GLY A 130 -4.14 -2.74 25.75
N THR A 131 -4.40 -3.79 26.53
CA THR A 131 -4.20 -3.78 28.00
C THR A 131 -2.80 -4.24 28.44
N THR A 132 -1.99 -4.77 27.52
CA THR A 132 -0.62 -5.21 27.77
C THR A 132 0.38 -4.14 27.31
N PRO A 133 1.59 -4.11 27.87
CA PRO A 133 2.60 -3.11 27.50
C PRO A 133 3.38 -3.47 26.23
N THR A 134 3.17 -4.66 25.66
CA THR A 134 3.96 -5.20 24.55
C THR A 134 3.08 -5.53 23.36
N TYR A 135 3.53 -5.19 22.16
CA TYR A 135 2.80 -5.52 20.95
C TYR A 135 2.77 -7.04 20.70
N GLU A 136 1.58 -7.62 20.59
CA GLU A 136 1.38 -9.07 20.40
C GLU A 136 0.81 -9.44 19.01
N GLY A 137 0.52 -8.44 18.18
CA GLY A 137 0.10 -8.65 16.81
C GLY A 137 1.25 -9.05 15.86
N VAL A 138 0.91 -9.23 14.58
CA VAL A 138 1.87 -9.53 13.53
C VAL A 138 2.61 -8.26 13.13
N GLU A 139 3.94 -8.31 13.13
CA GLU A 139 4.82 -7.30 12.57
C GLU A 139 5.48 -7.85 11.30
N VAL A 140 5.22 -7.21 10.16
CA VAL A 140 5.87 -7.53 8.89
C VAL A 140 6.89 -6.47 8.56
N THR A 141 8.11 -6.91 8.22
CA THR A 141 9.19 -6.05 7.74
C THR A 141 9.45 -6.34 6.26
N ALA A 142 9.45 -5.28 5.45
CA ALA A 142 9.92 -5.28 4.08
C ALA A 142 11.34 -4.71 4.03
N LEU A 143 12.28 -5.43 3.42
CA LEU A 143 13.69 -5.09 3.34
C LEU A 143 14.15 -5.03 1.90
N TYR A 144 14.77 -3.91 1.52
CA TYR A 144 15.54 -3.76 0.29
C TYR A 144 17.01 -3.53 0.64
N THR A 145 17.91 -4.29 0.02
CA THR A 145 19.36 -4.17 0.23
C THR A 145 20.04 -3.78 -1.07
N LYS A 146 20.79 -2.67 -1.07
CA LYS A 146 21.60 -2.22 -2.21
C LYS A 146 23.02 -1.92 -1.77
N GLY A 147 23.99 -2.60 -2.38
CA GLY A 147 25.42 -2.41 -2.10
C GLY A 147 25.82 -2.54 -0.62
N GLY A 148 25.10 -3.37 0.14
CA GLY A 148 25.33 -3.59 1.58
C GLY A 148 24.61 -2.60 2.50
N THR A 149 23.83 -1.67 1.95
CA THR A 149 22.96 -0.77 2.72
C THR A 149 21.53 -1.29 2.69
N ASP A 150 20.93 -1.37 3.88
CA ASP A 150 19.57 -1.84 4.09
C ASP A 150 18.59 -0.66 4.21
N PHE A 151 17.46 -0.79 3.52
CA PHE A 151 16.31 0.11 3.58
C PHE A 151 15.11 -0.72 4.01
N GLU A 152 14.53 -0.39 5.16
CA GLU A 152 13.45 -1.18 5.74
C GLU A 152 12.24 -0.33 6.14
N ALA A 153 11.08 -0.95 6.06
CA ALA A 153 9.85 -0.42 6.64
C ALA A 153 9.04 -1.58 7.23
N SER A 154 8.25 -1.28 8.26
CA SER A 154 7.41 -2.27 8.94
C SER A 154 5.95 -1.84 9.01
N VAL A 155 5.05 -2.82 8.94
CA VAL A 155 3.62 -2.68 9.18
C VAL A 155 3.17 -3.68 10.24
N ARG A 156 2.14 -3.28 10.99
CA ARG A 156 1.58 -4.05 12.10
C ARG A 156 0.09 -4.27 11.88
N PHE A 157 -0.39 -5.49 12.12
CA PHE A 157 -1.80 -5.87 12.03
C PHE A 157 -2.12 -7.04 12.96
N GLY A 158 -3.41 -7.30 13.19
CA GLY A 158 -3.88 -8.41 14.02
C GLY A 158 -4.49 -9.53 13.18
N VAL A 159 -4.27 -10.77 13.60
CA VAL A 159 -5.01 -11.97 13.20
C VAL A 159 -5.82 -12.43 14.41
N PHE A 160 -7.14 -12.39 14.30
CA PHE A 160 -8.02 -12.57 15.45
C PHE A 160 -8.64 -13.95 15.52
N ASP A 161 -8.63 -14.54 16.72
CA ASP A 161 -9.42 -15.74 17.04
C ASP A 161 -10.84 -15.30 17.46
N THR A 162 -11.81 -15.48 16.57
CA THR A 162 -13.22 -15.13 16.82
C THR A 162 -13.89 -15.97 17.92
N SER A 163 -13.25 -17.06 18.37
CA SER A 163 -13.72 -17.85 19.51
C SER A 163 -13.20 -17.30 20.86
N ALA A 164 -12.08 -16.58 20.84
CA ALA A 164 -11.44 -16.02 22.03
C ALA A 164 -11.70 -14.52 22.22
N VAL A 165 -11.91 -13.79 21.13
CA VAL A 165 -12.14 -12.35 21.12
C VAL A 165 -13.38 -12.04 20.32
N GLU A 166 -14.24 -11.21 20.91
CA GLU A 166 -15.33 -10.61 20.15
C GLU A 166 -14.74 -9.44 19.35
N LEU A 167 -14.57 -9.63 18.03
CA LEU A 167 -14.20 -8.55 17.11
C LEU A 167 -15.25 -7.42 17.08
N TRP A 168 -16.43 -7.70 17.64
CA TRP A 168 -17.63 -6.89 17.57
C TRP A 168 -18.15 -6.52 18.96
N PRO A 169 -18.81 -5.36 19.13
CA PRO A 169 -19.69 -4.71 18.15
C PRO A 169 -19.11 -3.52 17.39
N TYR A 170 -19.52 -3.34 16.13
CA TYR A 170 -19.22 -2.16 15.33
C TYR A 170 -20.01 -0.98 15.92
N GLN A 171 -19.52 0.23 15.77
CA GLN A 171 -20.34 1.42 16.02
C GLN A 171 -20.72 2.08 14.70
N LEU A 172 -21.99 1.99 14.34
CA LEU A 172 -22.59 2.82 13.29
C LEU A 172 -22.87 4.21 13.87
N ASN A 173 -22.21 5.22 13.30
CA ASN A 173 -22.51 6.62 13.56
C ASN A 173 -23.26 7.17 12.35
N LEU A 174 -24.50 7.60 12.57
CA LEU A 174 -25.29 8.31 11.57
C LEU A 174 -25.51 9.74 12.07
N SER A 175 -25.06 10.71 11.30
CA SER A 175 -25.23 12.14 11.60
C SER A 175 -25.89 12.87 10.45
N THR A 176 -26.45 14.04 10.76
CA THR A 176 -27.06 14.96 9.82
C THR A 176 -26.48 16.35 10.05
N ASN A 177 -26.32 17.13 8.99
CA ASN A 177 -25.90 18.53 9.09
C ASN A 177 -27.02 19.46 9.62
N THR A 178 -28.26 18.98 9.68
CA THR A 178 -29.41 19.73 10.19
C THR A 178 -30.42 18.83 10.90
N ASN A 179 -31.07 19.37 11.93
CA ASN A 179 -32.13 18.66 12.66
C ASN A 179 -33.52 18.83 12.01
N ALA A 180 -33.65 19.71 11.02
CA ALA A 180 -34.91 19.95 10.32
C ALA A 180 -34.69 20.45 8.89
N ILE A 181 -35.65 20.12 8.02
CA ILE A 181 -35.81 20.71 6.69
C ILE A 181 -37.18 21.40 6.61
N LYS A 182 -37.33 22.38 5.72
CA LYS A 182 -38.61 23.05 5.48
C LYS A 182 -39.38 22.35 4.37
N LEU A 183 -40.70 22.48 4.37
CA LEU A 183 -41.52 22.17 3.21
C LEU A 183 -41.43 23.33 2.23
N ASP A 184 -40.35 23.35 1.45
CA ASP A 184 -39.99 24.45 0.55
C ASP A 184 -39.56 23.97 -0.85
N ASP A 185 -40.23 22.93 -1.35
CA ASP A 185 -40.01 22.36 -2.68
C ASP A 185 -38.55 21.94 -2.96
N GLY A 186 -37.86 21.46 -1.92
CA GLY A 186 -36.53 20.86 -2.04
C GLY A 186 -35.38 21.87 -2.02
N ILE A 187 -35.65 23.12 -1.60
CA ILE A 187 -34.61 24.14 -1.38
C ILE A 187 -33.80 23.80 -0.14
N THR A 188 -34.45 23.48 0.98
CA THR A 188 -33.75 23.01 2.18
C THR A 188 -33.47 21.51 2.05
N LYS A 189 -32.21 21.11 2.22
CA LYS A 189 -31.77 19.71 2.19
C LYS A 189 -30.99 19.37 3.45
N ALA A 190 -31.03 18.09 3.82
CA ALA A 190 -30.15 17.52 4.84
C ALA A 190 -29.09 16.66 4.16
N GLU A 191 -27.86 16.79 4.61
CA GLU A 191 -26.77 15.88 4.24
C GLU A 191 -26.59 14.88 5.38
N LEU A 192 -26.77 13.60 5.05
CA LEU A 192 -26.53 12.50 5.98
C LEU A 192 -25.11 11.99 5.79
N SER A 193 -24.40 11.79 6.91
CA SER A 193 -23.11 11.14 6.93
C SER A 193 -23.20 9.88 7.79
N ALA A 194 -22.87 8.74 7.21
CA ALA A 194 -22.77 7.47 7.91
C ALA A 194 -21.30 7.06 8.00
N ARG A 195 -20.90 6.54 9.17
CA ARG A 195 -19.57 5.99 9.38
C ARG A 195 -19.64 4.79 10.30
N ILE A 196 -19.06 3.68 9.86
CA ILE A 196 -18.86 2.49 10.69
C ILE A 196 -17.45 2.56 11.27
N ASN A 197 -17.34 2.45 12.59
CA ASN A 197 -16.06 2.38 13.29
C ASN A 197 -15.91 1.02 13.97
N SER A 198 -14.68 0.51 14.03
CA SER A 198 -14.35 -0.53 15.02
C SER A 198 -14.51 0.07 16.42
N ARG A 199 -15.25 -0.59 17.31
CA ARG A 199 -15.48 -0.07 18.68
C ARG A 199 -14.22 -0.19 19.55
N GLN A 200 -13.39 -1.20 19.31
CA GLN A 200 -12.16 -1.42 20.07
C GLN A 200 -11.06 -0.43 19.68
N TYR A 201 -10.95 -0.11 18.38
CA TYR A 201 -9.86 0.73 17.87
C TYR A 201 -10.28 2.16 17.48
N GLY A 202 -11.58 2.47 17.45
CA GLY A 202 -12.13 3.80 17.12
C GLY A 202 -11.91 4.25 15.66
N ASN A 203 -11.26 3.43 14.85
CA ASN A 203 -10.87 3.75 13.48
C ASN A 203 -12.05 3.54 12.51
N PRO A 204 -12.15 4.39 11.46
CA PRO A 204 -13.10 4.16 10.38
C PRO A 204 -12.78 2.86 9.68
N ILE A 205 -13.82 2.12 9.32
CA ILE A 205 -13.68 0.98 8.42
C ILE A 205 -13.95 1.50 7.01
N SER A 206 -12.99 1.28 6.11
CA SER A 206 -13.09 1.59 4.69
C SER A 206 -13.72 0.44 3.91
N ASN A 207 -14.32 0.74 2.75
CA ASN A 207 -14.90 -0.26 1.82
C ASN A 207 -16.05 -1.11 2.40
N VAL A 208 -16.81 -0.56 3.34
CA VAL A 208 -18.11 -1.11 3.74
C VAL A 208 -19.14 -0.66 2.70
N GLU A 209 -19.44 -1.53 1.75
CA GLU A 209 -20.56 -1.39 0.78
C GLU A 209 -21.89 -1.87 1.37
#